data_AF-A0A813C644-F1
#
_entry.id   AF-A0A813C644-F1
#
_cell.length_a   1.000
_cell.length_b   1.000
_cell.length_c   1.000
_cell.angle_alpha   90.00
_cell.angle_beta   90.00
_cell.angle_gamma   90.00
#
_symmetry.space_group_name_H-M   'P 1'
#
loop_
_entity.id
_entity.type
_entity.pdbx_description
1 polymer ?
#
loop_
_entity_poly.entity_id
_entity_poly.type
_entity_poly.pdbx_seq_one_letter_code
_entity_poly.pdbx_strand_id
1 'polypeptide(L)'
;MERGVGTKAGVYDETLILDDTRVPWLSKILGLHADARLKKDEAANLWPFTAAEYLRIWRRCVKSLGIEEVATSPYQNRHGGASRDHLLKLRSVQAIQRRGRWAVDASARIYDKPGRLQQIINRFSSKWEIFGENVREHFPRYFHTGTCPLPVELRRSWEKASQEKRS
;
A
#
# COMPACT_ATOMS: atom_id res chain seq x y z
N MET A 1 -20.60 -2.86 17.33
CA MET A 1 -21.78 -1.96 17.28
C MET A 1 -21.42 -0.83 16.31
N GLU A 2 -22.16 -0.69 15.21
CA GLU A 2 -21.93 0.34 14.18
C GLU A 2 -22.07 1.74 14.78
N ARG A 3 -21.17 2.66 14.45
CA ARG A 3 -21.10 3.98 15.14
C ARG A 3 -22.02 5.04 14.54
N GLY A 4 -22.75 4.78 13.46
CA GLY A 4 -23.75 5.73 12.91
C GLY A 4 -23.20 7.11 12.50
N VAL A 5 -21.88 7.32 12.48
CA VAL A 5 -21.24 8.59 12.09
C VAL A 5 -21.03 8.58 10.57
N GLY A 6 -21.89 9.31 9.86
CA GLY A 6 -21.80 9.47 8.42
C GLY A 6 -20.51 10.19 8.00
N THR A 7 -19.93 9.76 6.87
CA THR A 7 -18.84 10.52 6.22
C THR A 7 -19.38 11.82 5.60
N LYS A 8 -18.49 12.76 5.24
CA LYS A 8 -18.85 14.00 4.49
C LYS A 8 -19.65 13.77 3.19
N ALA A 9 -19.71 12.53 2.71
CA ALA A 9 -20.45 12.12 1.51
C ALA A 9 -21.78 11.40 1.82
N GLY A 10 -22.21 11.30 3.09
CA GLY A 10 -23.47 10.65 3.47
C GLY A 10 -23.45 9.12 3.36
N VAL A 11 -22.27 8.51 3.21
CA VAL A 11 -22.10 7.06 3.16
C VAL A 11 -21.78 6.53 4.57
N TYR A 12 -22.56 5.53 4.99
CA TYR A 12 -22.47 4.83 6.27
C TYR A 12 -21.80 3.45 6.10
N ASP A 13 -21.12 2.97 7.14
CA ASP A 13 -20.68 1.57 7.33
C ASP A 13 -20.06 0.90 6.08
N GLU A 14 -19.08 1.60 5.49
CA GLU A 14 -18.39 1.12 4.29
C GLU A 14 -17.54 -0.12 4.59
N THR A 15 -17.88 -1.22 3.93
CA THR A 15 -17.12 -2.46 4.01
C THR A 15 -16.12 -2.57 2.86
N LEU A 16 -14.85 -2.81 3.19
CA LEU A 16 -13.81 -3.19 2.23
C LEU A 16 -13.52 -4.67 2.36
N ILE A 17 -13.76 -5.42 1.29
CA ILE A 17 -13.42 -6.85 1.25
C ILE A 17 -11.91 -7.02 1.05
N LEU A 18 -11.31 -7.90 1.85
CA LEU A 18 -9.90 -8.27 1.78
C LEU A 18 -9.75 -9.62 1.06
N ASP A 19 -9.90 -9.60 -0.26
CA ASP A 19 -9.98 -10.75 -1.17
C ASP A 19 -8.79 -10.83 -2.15
N ASP A 20 -7.72 -10.07 -1.91
CA ASP A 20 -6.57 -10.07 -2.81
C ASP A 20 -5.70 -11.33 -2.60
N THR A 21 -5.79 -12.25 -3.55
CA THR A 21 -5.08 -13.55 -3.54
C THR A 21 -3.57 -13.44 -3.50
N ARG A 22 -2.99 -12.26 -3.78
CA ARG A 22 -1.54 -12.02 -3.68
C ARG A 22 -1.06 -11.84 -2.24
N VAL A 23 -1.98 -11.49 -1.34
CA VAL A 23 -1.71 -11.25 0.08
C VAL A 23 -2.71 -12.04 0.94
N PRO A 24 -2.77 -13.39 0.79
CA PRO A 24 -3.77 -14.22 1.46
C PRO A 24 -3.64 -14.17 2.99
N TRP A 25 -2.49 -13.73 3.49
CA TRP A 25 -2.18 -13.56 4.91
C TRP A 25 -2.68 -12.22 5.50
N LEU A 26 -3.17 -11.28 4.67
CA LEU A 26 -3.46 -9.91 5.10
C LEU A 26 -4.53 -9.85 6.19
N SER A 27 -5.65 -10.56 6.01
CA SER A 27 -6.76 -10.58 6.97
C SER A 27 -6.31 -11.07 8.35
N LYS A 28 -5.53 -12.16 8.38
CA LYS A 28 -4.99 -12.73 9.62
C LYS A 28 -4.02 -11.78 10.33
N ILE A 29 -3.05 -11.22 9.60
CA ILE A 29 -2.08 -10.26 10.17
C ILE A 29 -2.79 -9.01 10.71
N LEU A 30 -3.76 -8.49 9.96
CA LEU A 30 -4.53 -7.31 10.35
C LEU A 30 -5.37 -7.57 11.60
N GLY A 31 -6.00 -8.75 11.71
CA GLY A 31 -6.71 -9.19 12.90
C GLY A 31 -5.81 -9.25 14.13
N LEU A 32 -4.66 -9.92 14.03
CA LEU A 32 -3.67 -9.98 15.12
C LEU A 32 -3.20 -8.58 15.55
N HIS A 33 -3.00 -7.69 14.58
CA HIS A 33 -2.63 -6.31 14.88
C HIS A 33 -3.76 -5.58 15.61
N ALA A 34 -4.99 -5.65 15.10
CA ALA A 34 -6.16 -5.03 15.70
C ALA A 34 -6.39 -5.53 17.14
N ASP A 35 -6.32 -6.84 17.39
CA ASP A 35 -6.46 -7.43 18.72
C ASP A 35 -5.39 -6.89 19.69
N ALA A 36 -4.15 -6.74 19.22
CA ALA A 36 -3.08 -6.16 20.02
C ALA A 36 -3.30 -4.68 20.34
N ARG A 37 -3.98 -3.93 19.46
CA ARG A 37 -4.34 -2.52 19.70
C ARG A 37 -5.52 -2.42 20.67
N LEU A 38 -6.55 -3.23 20.50
CA LEU A 38 -7.74 -3.27 21.37
C LEU A 38 -7.39 -3.64 22.81
N LYS A 39 -6.39 -4.49 23.03
CA LYS A 39 -5.86 -4.79 24.38
C LYS A 39 -5.27 -3.57 25.09
N LYS A 40 -4.88 -2.52 24.35
CA LYS A 40 -4.38 -1.27 24.95
C LYS A 40 -5.52 -0.33 25.30
N ASP A 41 -6.43 -0.12 24.35
CA ASP A 41 -7.60 0.74 24.47
C ASP A 41 -8.56 0.45 23.30
N GLU A 42 -9.86 0.46 23.55
CA GLU A 42 -10.90 0.33 22.51
C GLU A 42 -10.86 1.51 21.52
N ALA A 43 -10.46 2.69 21.99
CA ALA A 43 -10.27 3.88 21.15
C ALA A 43 -8.87 3.95 20.51
N ALA A 44 -8.02 2.94 20.71
CA ALA A 44 -6.67 2.95 20.15
C ALA A 44 -6.69 3.01 18.63
N ASN A 45 -5.91 3.93 18.07
CA ASN A 45 -5.62 3.92 16.64
C ASN A 45 -5.01 2.57 16.23
N LEU A 46 -5.48 2.03 15.10
CA LEU A 46 -4.96 0.80 14.52
C LEU A 46 -3.45 0.92 14.28
N TRP A 47 -3.01 2.05 13.70
CA TRP A 47 -1.61 2.35 13.47
C TRP A 47 -1.11 3.38 14.49
N PRO A 48 -0.05 3.08 15.28
CA PRO A 48 0.46 3.98 16.31
C PRO A 48 1.42 5.05 15.78
N PHE A 49 1.27 5.46 14.52
CA PHE A 49 2.09 6.48 13.87
C PHE A 49 1.21 7.48 13.12
N THR A 50 1.72 8.69 12.96
CA THR A 50 1.09 9.77 12.23
C THR A 50 1.28 9.64 10.72
N ALA A 51 0.43 10.31 9.94
CA ALA A 51 0.60 10.39 8.48
C ALA A 51 1.94 11.02 8.08
N ALA A 52 2.45 11.98 8.87
CA ALA A 52 3.75 12.62 8.62
C ALA A 52 4.92 11.64 8.82
N GLU A 53 4.88 10.83 9.88
CA GLU A 53 5.88 9.79 10.13
C GLU A 53 5.87 8.73 9.03
N TYR A 54 4.67 8.29 8.63
CA TYR A 54 4.51 7.35 7.52
C TYR A 54 5.07 7.91 6.21
N LEU A 55 4.71 9.15 5.84
CA LEU A 55 5.19 9.81 4.62
C LEU A 55 6.72 9.98 4.63
N ARG A 56 7.31 10.27 5.80
CA ARG A 56 8.76 10.36 5.95
C ARG A 56 9.44 9.01 5.65
N ILE A 57 8.91 7.91 6.19
CA ILE A 57 9.46 6.57 5.91
C ILE A 57 9.21 6.16 4.47
N TRP A 58 8.00 6.39 3.94
CA TRP A 58 7.64 6.16 2.55
C TRP A 58 8.66 6.78 1.58
N ARG A 59 8.92 8.08 1.71
CA ARG A 59 9.87 8.80 0.84
C ARG A 59 11.28 8.22 0.90
N ARG A 60 11.72 7.76 2.08
CA ARG A 60 13.03 7.10 2.24
C ARG A 60 13.07 5.75 1.54
N CYS A 61 12.02 4.93 1.68
CA CYS A 61 11.92 3.65 0.98
C CYS A 61 11.93 3.86 -0.54
N VAL A 62 11.13 4.80 -1.03
CA VAL A 62 11.03 5.13 -2.46
C VAL A 62 12.37 5.61 -3.03
N LYS A 63 13.09 6.46 -2.30
CA LYS A 63 14.45 6.88 -2.67
C LYS A 63 15.45 5.72 -2.68
N SER A 64 15.38 4.84 -1.68
CA SER A 64 16.27 3.68 -1.59
C SER A 64 16.04 2.68 -2.72
N LEU A 65 14.79 2.56 -3.17
CA LEU A 65 14.39 1.72 -4.29
C LEU A 65 14.65 2.37 -5.67
N GLY A 66 14.85 3.69 -5.73
CA GLY A 66 15.05 4.39 -7.00
C GLY A 66 13.79 4.49 -7.86
N ILE A 67 12.62 4.60 -7.22
CA ILE A 67 11.29 4.64 -7.88
C ILE A 67 10.55 5.97 -7.64
N GLU A 68 11.28 7.04 -7.35
CA GLU A 68 10.74 8.38 -7.01
C GLU A 68 9.76 8.90 -8.05
N GLU A 69 10.01 8.64 -9.32
CA GLU A 69 9.19 9.11 -10.44
C GLU A 69 7.76 8.55 -10.42
N VAL A 70 7.56 7.36 -9.84
CA VAL A 70 6.28 6.65 -9.87
C VAL A 70 5.63 6.52 -8.50
N ALA A 71 6.39 6.70 -7.41
CA ALA A 71 5.93 6.51 -6.03
C ALA A 71 6.08 7.77 -5.18
N THR A 72 5.84 8.96 -5.74
CA THR A 72 5.99 10.27 -5.06
C THR A 72 5.20 10.39 -3.75
N SER A 73 4.08 9.68 -3.64
CA SER A 73 3.25 9.62 -2.44
C SER A 73 2.57 8.26 -2.29
N PRO A 74 2.15 7.89 -1.06
CA PRO A 74 1.37 6.67 -0.84
C PRO A 74 0.06 6.60 -1.64
N TYR A 75 -0.46 7.75 -2.10
CA TYR A 75 -1.66 7.81 -2.92
C TYR A 75 -1.49 7.04 -4.25
N GLN A 76 -0.26 6.92 -4.76
CA GLN A 76 0.01 6.12 -5.96
C GLN A 76 -0.33 4.64 -5.77
N ASN A 77 -0.31 4.09 -4.55
CA ASN A 77 -0.75 2.72 -4.31
C ASN A 77 -2.26 2.56 -4.56
N ARG A 78 -3.07 3.57 -4.25
CA ARG A 78 -4.51 3.57 -4.53
C ARG A 78 -4.77 3.55 -6.03
N HIS A 79 -4.02 4.36 -6.78
CA HIS A 79 -4.10 4.38 -8.24
C HIS A 79 -3.60 3.08 -8.86
N GLY A 80 -2.43 2.59 -8.46
CA GLY A 80 -1.85 1.35 -8.96
C GLY A 80 -2.75 0.13 -8.71
N GLY A 81 -3.38 0.05 -7.53
CA GLY A 81 -4.35 -0.99 -7.22
C GLY A 81 -5.55 -1.01 -8.17
N ALA A 82 -6.13 0.15 -8.45
CA ALA A 82 -7.26 0.25 -9.37
C ALA A 82 -6.88 0.06 -10.85
N SER A 83 -5.74 0.61 -11.29
CA SER A 83 -5.19 0.34 -12.62
C SER A 83 -4.97 -1.15 -12.83
N ARG A 84 -4.45 -1.86 -11.83
CA ARG A 84 -4.30 -3.31 -11.90
C ARG A 84 -5.64 -4.03 -11.95
N ASP A 85 -6.57 -3.68 -11.07
CA ASP A 85 -7.91 -4.29 -11.06
C ASP A 85 -8.62 -4.13 -12.41
N HIS A 86 -8.46 -2.96 -13.04
CA HIS A 86 -8.99 -2.68 -14.38
C HIS A 86 -8.27 -3.47 -15.46
N LEU A 87 -6.93 -3.37 -15.54
CA LEU A 87 -6.11 -4.02 -16.57
C LEU A 87 -6.30 -5.53 -16.58
N LEU A 88 -6.27 -6.16 -15.41
CA LEU A 88 -6.38 -7.61 -15.24
C LEU A 88 -7.83 -8.07 -15.14
N LYS A 89 -8.80 -7.16 -15.32
CA LYS A 89 -10.24 -7.44 -15.25
C LYS A 89 -10.67 -8.15 -13.96
N LEU A 90 -10.02 -7.83 -12.84
CA LEU A 90 -10.31 -8.44 -11.54
C LEU A 90 -11.62 -7.91 -10.95
N ARG A 91 -12.04 -6.71 -11.35
CA ARG A 91 -13.26 -6.04 -10.87
C ARG A 91 -13.88 -5.20 -11.98
N SER A 92 -15.20 -5.04 -11.92
CA SER A 92 -15.90 -4.06 -12.76
C SER A 92 -15.53 -2.63 -12.37
N VAL A 93 -15.75 -1.67 -13.27
CA VAL A 93 -15.51 -0.24 -13.01
C VAL A 93 -16.28 0.25 -11.77
N GLN A 94 -17.53 -0.18 -11.62
CA GLN A 94 -18.37 0.18 -10.46
C GLN A 94 -17.80 -0.39 -9.15
N ALA A 95 -17.29 -1.62 -9.17
CA ALA A 95 -16.66 -2.23 -8.00
C ALA A 95 -15.34 -1.52 -7.63
N ILE A 96 -14.55 -1.13 -8.63
CA ILE A 96 -13.32 -0.35 -8.45
C ILE A 96 -13.65 1.03 -7.84
N GLN A 97 -14.69 1.72 -8.32
CA GLN A 97 -15.12 3.02 -7.78
C GLN A 97 -15.62 2.93 -6.35
N ARG A 98 -16.43 1.92 -6.05
CA ARG A 98 -16.93 1.68 -4.69
C ARG A 98 -15.77 1.42 -3.73
N ARG A 99 -14.85 0.52 -4.09
CA ARG A 99 -13.64 0.23 -3.30
C ARG A 99 -12.75 1.45 -3.15
N GLY A 100 -12.59 2.18 -4.24
CA GLY A 100 -11.75 3.37 -4.35
C GLY A 100 -12.41 4.65 -3.90
N ARG A 101 -13.65 4.63 -3.37
CA ARG A 101 -14.44 5.80 -2.95
C ARG A 101 -14.37 6.97 -3.92
N TRP A 102 -14.60 6.70 -5.21
CA TRP A 102 -14.62 7.75 -6.23
C TRP A 102 -16.06 8.13 -6.54
N ALA A 103 -16.36 9.42 -6.41
CA ALA A 103 -17.71 9.96 -6.57
C ALA A 103 -18.19 9.99 -8.03
N VAL A 104 -17.29 9.96 -9.02
CA VAL A 104 -17.63 10.08 -10.44
C VAL A 104 -16.85 9.12 -11.32
N ASP A 105 -17.51 8.67 -12.39
CA ASP A 105 -16.96 7.75 -13.40
C ASP A 105 -15.67 8.21 -14.03
N ALA A 106 -15.56 9.53 -14.27
CA ALA A 106 -14.41 10.14 -14.91
C ALA A 106 -13.10 9.86 -14.16
N SER A 107 -13.14 9.76 -12.82
CA SER A 107 -11.96 9.46 -12.01
C SER A 107 -11.45 8.02 -12.23
N ALA A 108 -12.35 7.08 -12.52
CA ALA A 108 -12.01 5.69 -12.77
C ALA A 108 -11.46 5.45 -14.19
N ARG A 109 -11.94 6.21 -15.19
CA ARG A 109 -11.47 6.11 -16.58
C ARG A 109 -10.01 6.50 -16.78
N ILE A 110 -9.43 7.30 -15.87
CA ILE A 110 -7.99 7.69 -15.92
C ILE A 110 -7.06 6.46 -15.76
N TYR A 111 -7.56 5.35 -15.20
CA TYR A 111 -6.79 4.14 -14.98
C TYR A 111 -6.74 3.20 -16.19
N ASP A 112 -7.46 3.52 -17.26
CA ASP A 112 -7.43 2.81 -18.54
C ASP A 112 -6.26 3.29 -19.42
N LYS A 113 -5.04 3.16 -18.89
CA LYS A 113 -3.80 3.51 -19.62
C LYS A 113 -2.82 2.34 -19.59
N PRO A 114 -3.18 1.19 -20.21
CA PRO A 114 -2.36 -0.02 -20.20
C PRO A 114 -0.93 0.23 -20.69
N GLY A 115 -0.76 1.03 -21.74
CA GLY A 115 0.57 1.38 -22.27
C GLY A 115 1.45 2.12 -21.26
N ARG A 116 0.88 3.04 -20.47
CA ARG A 116 1.63 3.75 -19.42
C ARG A 116 2.06 2.82 -18.30
N LEU A 117 1.19 1.89 -17.90
CA LEU A 117 1.53 0.89 -16.89
C LEU A 117 2.64 -0.03 -17.39
N GLN A 118 2.56 -0.50 -18.65
CA GLN A 118 3.61 -1.34 -19.24
C GLN A 118 4.96 -0.61 -19.32
N GLN A 119 4.97 0.67 -19.70
CA GLN A 119 6.18 1.50 -19.71
C GLN A 119 6.82 1.60 -18.31
N ILE A 120 5.99 1.80 -17.27
CA ILE A 120 6.46 1.86 -15.88
C ILE A 120 7.03 0.51 -15.45
N ILE A 121 6.35 -0.60 -15.75
CA ILE A 121 6.84 -1.94 -15.41
C ILE A 121 8.17 -2.18 -16.10
N ASN A 122 8.28 -1.97 -17.42
CA ASN A 122 9.52 -2.18 -18.16
C ASN A 122 10.68 -1.33 -17.62
N ARG A 123 10.39 -0.13 -17.10
CA ARG A 123 11.41 0.78 -16.57
C ARG A 123 11.89 0.39 -15.17
N PHE A 124 11.02 -0.17 -14.31
CA PHE A 124 11.31 -0.34 -12.88
C PHE A 124 11.25 -1.77 -12.34
N SER A 125 10.67 -2.74 -13.06
CA SER A 125 10.42 -4.09 -12.51
C SER A 125 11.71 -4.88 -12.30
N SER A 126 12.61 -4.90 -13.28
CA SER A 126 13.73 -5.84 -13.34
C SER A 126 14.69 -5.78 -12.14
N LYS A 127 14.88 -4.61 -11.52
CA LYS A 127 15.87 -4.43 -10.46
C LYS A 127 15.45 -5.06 -9.13
N TRP A 128 14.17 -4.94 -8.77
CA TRP A 128 13.67 -5.34 -7.44
C TRP A 128 12.57 -6.41 -7.48
N GLU A 129 12.25 -6.97 -8.64
CA GLU A 129 11.21 -7.98 -8.81
C GLU A 129 11.41 -9.18 -7.87
N ILE A 130 12.58 -9.81 -7.89
CA ILE A 130 12.90 -10.95 -7.01
C ILE A 130 12.75 -10.57 -5.53
N PHE A 131 13.20 -9.38 -5.14
CA PHE A 131 13.06 -8.91 -3.76
C PHE A 131 11.59 -8.64 -3.41
N GLY A 132 10.81 -8.06 -4.31
CA GLY A 132 9.39 -7.81 -4.14
C GLY A 132 8.59 -9.10 -3.97
N GLU A 133 8.87 -10.11 -4.80
CA GLU A 133 8.26 -11.44 -4.68
C GLU A 133 8.66 -12.14 -3.37
N ASN A 134 9.93 -12.06 -2.99
CA ASN A 134 10.38 -12.57 -1.69
C ASN A 134 9.62 -11.91 -0.53
N VAL A 135 9.44 -10.58 -0.56
CA VAL A 135 8.65 -9.86 0.44
C VAL A 135 7.19 -10.33 0.41
N ARG A 136 6.56 -10.46 -0.76
CA ARG A 136 5.16 -10.92 -0.87
C ARG A 136 4.93 -12.27 -0.21
N GLU A 137 5.84 -13.22 -0.45
CA GLU A 137 5.75 -14.60 0.04
C GLU A 137 6.09 -14.74 1.52
N HIS A 138 7.04 -13.94 2.01
CA HIS A 138 7.60 -14.09 3.36
C HIS A 138 7.17 -12.98 4.32
N PHE A 139 6.31 -12.04 3.89
CA PHE A 139 5.85 -10.92 4.71
C PHE A 139 5.38 -11.34 6.11
N PRO A 140 4.57 -12.40 6.30
CA PRO A 140 4.18 -12.82 7.65
C PRO A 140 5.37 -13.08 8.55
N ARG A 141 6.39 -13.80 8.06
CA ARG A 141 7.62 -14.06 8.84
C ARG A 141 8.33 -12.76 9.20
N TYR A 142 8.44 -11.83 8.25
CA TYR A 142 9.10 -10.54 8.49
C TYR A 142 8.35 -9.68 9.49
N PHE A 143 7.02 -9.69 9.42
CA PHE A 143 6.17 -9.00 10.39
C PHE A 143 6.36 -9.54 11.81
N HIS A 144 6.34 -10.87 12.01
CA HIS A 144 6.47 -11.47 13.33
C HIS A 144 7.88 -11.32 13.92
N THR A 145 8.91 -11.45 13.09
CA THR A 145 10.31 -11.35 13.55
C THR A 145 10.81 -9.91 13.67
N GLY A 146 10.11 -8.94 13.05
CA GLY A 146 10.58 -7.57 12.92
C GLY A 146 11.80 -7.41 12.01
N THR A 147 12.17 -8.45 11.25
CA THR A 147 13.37 -8.46 10.42
C THR A 147 13.04 -8.81 8.98
N CYS A 148 13.57 -8.04 8.03
CA CYS A 148 13.50 -8.31 6.60
C CYS A 148 14.92 -8.27 6.03
N PRO A 149 15.43 -9.37 5.44
CA PRO A 149 16.75 -9.37 4.86
C PRO A 149 16.77 -8.49 3.61
N LEU A 150 17.32 -7.28 3.75
CA LEU A 150 17.50 -6.38 2.61
C LEU A 150 18.67 -6.85 1.74
N PRO A 151 18.54 -6.83 0.39
CA PRO A 151 19.67 -6.95 -0.52
C PRO A 151 20.78 -5.97 -0.15
N VAL A 152 22.04 -6.37 -0.33
CA VAL A 152 23.21 -5.56 0.09
C VAL A 152 23.16 -4.15 -0.51
N GLU A 153 22.81 -4.05 -1.79
CA GLU A 153 22.67 -2.76 -2.46
C GLU A 153 21.57 -1.89 -1.86
N LEU A 154 20.40 -2.49 -1.56
CA LEU A 154 19.28 -1.77 -0.97
C LEU A 154 19.61 -1.31 0.46
N ARG A 155 20.35 -2.12 1.22
CA ARG A 155 20.83 -1.75 2.56
C ARG A 155 21.75 -0.54 2.51
N ARG A 156 22.72 -0.51 1.58
CA ARG A 156 23.60 0.65 1.37
C ARG A 156 22.83 1.91 0.98
N SER A 157 21.87 1.78 0.06
CA SER A 157 21.00 2.89 -0.35
C SER A 157 20.18 3.43 0.81
N TRP A 158 19.63 2.53 1.66
CA TRP A 158 18.89 2.89 2.86
C TRP A 158 19.75 3.64 3.88
N GLU A 159 20.95 3.14 4.16
CA GLU A 159 21.91 3.79 5.06
C GLU A 159 22.27 5.19 4.58
N LYS A 160 22.59 5.35 3.29
CA LYS A 160 22.87 6.65 2.67
C LYS A 160 21.68 7.62 2.79
N ALA A 161 20.47 7.17 2.45
CA ALA A 161 19.26 7.98 2.57
C ALA A 161 18.90 8.34 4.03
N SER A 162 19.49 7.64 5.00
CA SER A 162 19.33 7.91 6.44
C SER A 162 20.30 8.99 6.93
N GLN A 163 21.45 9.16 6.28
CA GLN A 163 22.50 10.11 6.67
C GLN A 163 22.25 11.53 6.12
N GLU A 164 21.63 11.68 4.95
CA GLU A 164 21.34 12.97 4.30
C GLU A 164 20.38 13.91 5.07
N LYS A 165 19.81 13.48 6.20
CA LYS A 165 18.95 14.32 7.07
C LYS A 165 19.61 14.76 8.38
N ARG A 166 20.90 14.45 8.58
CA ARG A 166 21.68 14.87 9.76
C ARG A 166 22.60 16.06 9.48
N SER A 167 22.55 16.63 8.28
CA SER A 167 23.35 17.79 7.88
C SER A 167 22.48 18.95 7.43
#